data_AF-A0A397CZD6-F1
#
_entry.id   AF-A0A397CZD6-F1
#
_cell.length_a   1.000
_cell.length_b   1.000
_cell.length_c   1.000
_cell.angle_alpha   90.00
_cell.angle_beta   90.00
_cell.angle_gamma   90.00
#
_symmetry.space_group_name_H-M   'P 1'
#
loop_
_entity.id
_entity.type
_entity.pdbx_description
1 polymer ?
#
loop_
_entity_poly.entity_id
_entity_poly.type
_entity_poly.pdbx_seq_one_letter_code
_entity_poly.pdbx_strand_id
1 'polypeptide(L)'
;MSFIRSIIQRITVDHLTLDMLRQLYNIVFTGGFTRVGTVQARLAENFSVPVVDKLMADRVIQPKNTSRAMCIITTACVPEAAIDLRDFRDGSKHALQLTLAHVFSPSMVDFAVNRPDEAISADTYLQTTCTPRLHKSLIAFCAKQAKKNDGLVIPQPITECIISDGSFNVDDDDHSETVALTVVCSLPYTNDPYEDEGNAAELEQRIVAASDKDIPAESAKSAAESPNTGGTLHVAATFRSAVDGEMDWILEDLKITGTKPIKIATKA
;
A
#
# COMPACT_ATOMS: atom_id res chain seq x y z
N MET A 1 -28.65 -12.96 -26.79
CA MET A 1 -28.10 -11.82 -27.57
C MET A 1 -28.75 -10.44 -27.27
N SER A 2 -29.94 -10.36 -26.66
CA SER A 2 -30.60 -9.06 -26.35
C SER A 2 -30.00 -8.34 -25.12
N PHE A 3 -29.42 -9.07 -24.16
CA PHE A 3 -28.85 -8.48 -22.94
C PHE A 3 -27.53 -7.73 -23.17
N ILE A 4 -26.67 -8.23 -24.06
CA ILE A 4 -25.41 -7.57 -24.44
C ILE A 4 -25.68 -6.29 -25.24
N ARG A 5 -26.67 -6.31 -26.16
CA ARG A 5 -27.14 -5.08 -26.82
C ARG A 5 -27.75 -4.09 -25.83
N SER A 6 -28.43 -4.55 -24.79
CA SER A 6 -28.97 -3.68 -23.73
C SER A 6 -27.89 -3.04 -22.87
N ILE A 7 -26.75 -3.69 -22.66
CA ILE A 7 -25.61 -3.09 -21.94
C ILE A 7 -24.87 -2.10 -22.87
N ILE A 8 -24.68 -2.45 -24.15
CA ILE A 8 -24.06 -1.57 -25.14
C ILE A 8 -24.95 -0.36 -25.51
N GLN A 9 -26.27 -0.47 -25.45
CA GLN A 9 -27.19 0.67 -25.64
C GLN A 9 -27.45 1.48 -24.36
N ARG A 10 -27.23 0.89 -23.17
CA ARG A 10 -27.18 1.63 -21.89
C ARG A 10 -25.81 2.28 -21.64
N ILE A 11 -24.83 2.08 -22.52
CA ILE A 11 -23.72 3.02 -22.77
C ILE A 11 -24.29 4.24 -23.52
N THR A 12 -25.36 4.81 -23.00
CA THR A 12 -25.81 6.16 -23.34
C THR A 12 -24.87 7.07 -22.56
N VAL A 13 -23.72 7.38 -23.18
CA VAL A 13 -22.86 8.59 -23.17
C VAL A 13 -22.61 9.39 -21.87
N ASP A 14 -23.36 9.23 -20.79
CA ASP A 14 -23.35 10.20 -19.68
C ASP A 14 -22.38 9.87 -18.53
N HIS A 15 -21.82 8.65 -18.42
CA HIS A 15 -20.93 8.32 -17.28
C HIS A 15 -19.74 7.39 -17.58
N LEU A 16 -19.25 7.33 -18.81
CA LEU A 16 -17.93 6.73 -19.06
C LEU A 16 -16.84 7.68 -18.58
N THR A 17 -16.09 7.27 -17.55
CA THR A 17 -14.90 8.02 -17.14
C THR A 17 -13.84 7.91 -18.24
N LEU A 18 -13.06 8.98 -18.43
CA LEU A 18 -11.93 9.01 -19.38
C LEU A 18 -11.02 7.77 -19.22
N ASP A 19 -10.84 7.32 -17.99
CA ASP A 19 -10.02 6.15 -17.65
C ASP A 19 -10.60 4.85 -18.22
N MET A 20 -11.93 4.66 -18.17
CA MET A 20 -12.56 3.45 -18.74
C MET A 20 -12.46 3.44 -20.26
N LEU A 21 -12.62 4.61 -20.90
CA LEU A 21 -12.45 4.76 -22.35
C LEU A 21 -11.01 4.48 -22.76
N ARG A 22 -10.04 5.00 -22.00
CA ARG A 22 -8.62 4.74 -22.25
C ARG A 22 -8.28 3.26 -22.10
N GLN A 23 -8.79 2.60 -21.06
CA GLN A 23 -8.60 1.17 -20.86
C GLN A 23 -9.18 0.35 -22.02
N LEU A 24 -10.41 0.65 -22.45
CA LEU A 24 -11.01 -0.03 -23.59
C LEU A 24 -10.24 0.24 -24.89
N TYR A 25 -9.80 1.48 -25.10
CA TYR A 25 -8.95 1.85 -26.23
C TYR A 25 -7.66 1.02 -26.23
N ASN A 26 -6.97 0.91 -25.09
CA ASN A 26 -5.72 0.14 -24.97
C ASN A 26 -5.93 -1.36 -25.28
N ILE A 27 -7.03 -1.95 -24.82
CA ILE A 27 -7.38 -3.35 -25.13
C ILE A 27 -7.60 -3.53 -26.64
N VAL A 28 -8.33 -2.60 -27.27
CA VAL A 28 -8.59 -2.64 -28.73
C VAL A 28 -7.31 -2.38 -29.51
N PHE A 29 -6.47 -1.44 -29.08
CA PHE A 29 -5.25 -1.04 -29.78
C PHE A 29 -4.25 -2.21 -29.87
N THR A 30 -4.09 -2.96 -28.78
CA THR A 30 -3.10 -4.05 -28.69
C THR A 30 -3.54 -5.35 -29.37
N GLY A 31 -4.80 -5.74 -29.24
CA GLY A 31 -5.27 -7.06 -29.70
C GLY A 31 -6.54 -7.03 -30.55
N GLY A 32 -6.98 -5.85 -30.96
CA GLY A 32 -8.19 -5.67 -31.75
C GLY A 32 -9.47 -6.14 -31.04
N PHE A 33 -10.53 -6.30 -31.82
CA PHE A 33 -11.81 -6.82 -31.32
C PHE A 33 -11.74 -8.28 -30.84
N THR A 34 -10.74 -9.05 -31.30
CA THR A 34 -10.52 -10.41 -30.82
C THR A 34 -10.17 -10.43 -29.33
N ARG A 35 -9.24 -9.56 -28.90
CA ARG A 35 -8.89 -9.43 -27.48
C ARG A 35 -10.05 -8.91 -26.64
N VAL A 36 -10.83 -7.97 -27.17
CA VAL A 36 -12.07 -7.53 -26.50
C VAL A 36 -13.01 -8.73 -26.27
N GLY A 37 -13.18 -9.59 -27.28
CA GLY A 37 -13.99 -10.80 -27.18
C GLY A 37 -13.49 -11.79 -26.13
N THR A 38 -12.17 -12.01 -26.06
CA THR A 38 -11.59 -12.92 -25.06
C THR A 38 -11.70 -12.37 -23.64
N VAL A 39 -11.42 -11.08 -23.43
CA VAL A 39 -11.61 -10.41 -22.13
C VAL A 39 -13.07 -10.46 -21.72
N GLN A 40 -14.01 -10.21 -22.64
CA GLN A 40 -15.45 -10.32 -22.37
C GLN A 40 -15.86 -11.75 -21.98
N ALA A 41 -15.32 -12.77 -22.65
CA ALA A 41 -15.59 -14.16 -22.32
C ALA A 41 -15.10 -14.50 -20.90
N ARG A 42 -13.86 -14.11 -20.55
CA ARG A 42 -13.30 -14.29 -19.20
C ARG A 42 -14.09 -13.53 -18.14
N LEU A 43 -14.57 -12.33 -18.46
CA LEU A 43 -15.42 -11.56 -17.56
C LEU A 43 -16.72 -12.30 -17.24
N ALA A 44 -17.39 -12.85 -18.25
CA ALA A 44 -18.62 -13.61 -18.07
C ALA A 44 -18.41 -14.89 -17.26
N GLU A 45 -17.25 -15.53 -17.41
CA GLU A 45 -16.88 -16.76 -16.71
C GLU A 45 -16.50 -16.51 -15.24
N ASN A 46 -15.65 -15.51 -14.98
CA ASN A 46 -15.02 -15.31 -13.67
C ASN A 46 -15.75 -14.25 -12.81
N PHE A 47 -16.43 -13.29 -13.43
CA PHE A 47 -17.04 -12.14 -12.77
C PHE A 47 -18.53 -12.00 -13.09
N SER A 48 -19.27 -13.09 -12.90
CA SER A 48 -20.74 -13.04 -12.89
C SER A 48 -21.26 -12.08 -11.81
N VAL A 49 -22.47 -11.53 -12.00
CA VAL A 49 -23.06 -10.56 -11.06
C VAL A 49 -23.01 -11.03 -9.58
N PRO A 50 -23.40 -12.28 -9.23
CA PRO A 50 -23.31 -12.75 -7.85
C PRO A 50 -21.88 -12.79 -7.30
N VAL A 51 -20.89 -13.06 -8.15
CA VAL A 51 -19.47 -13.05 -7.73
C VAL A 51 -19.02 -11.63 -7.43
N VAL A 52 -19.36 -10.67 -8.29
CA VAL A 52 -19.04 -9.24 -8.09
C VAL A 52 -19.74 -8.70 -6.84
N ASP A 53 -21.01 -9.05 -6.63
CA ASP A 53 -21.76 -8.67 -5.42
C ASP A 53 -21.09 -9.23 -4.16
N LYS A 54 -20.61 -10.48 -4.22
CA LYS A 54 -19.87 -11.10 -3.11
C LYS A 54 -18.53 -10.40 -2.88
N LEU A 55 -17.79 -10.03 -3.93
CA LEU A 55 -16.54 -9.28 -3.80
C LEU A 55 -16.75 -7.90 -3.14
N MET A 56 -17.87 -7.23 -3.42
CA MET A 56 -18.24 -5.98 -2.75
C MET A 56 -18.68 -6.22 -1.29
N ALA A 57 -19.46 -7.28 -1.03
CA ALA A 57 -19.90 -7.64 0.32
C ALA A 57 -18.73 -8.03 1.24
N ASP A 58 -17.76 -8.79 0.70
CA ASP A 58 -16.52 -9.18 1.38
C ASP A 58 -15.50 -8.04 1.48
N ARG A 59 -15.84 -6.84 0.96
CA ARG A 59 -14.97 -5.66 0.87
C ARG A 59 -13.62 -5.93 0.20
N VAL A 60 -13.60 -6.84 -0.78
CA VAL A 60 -12.43 -7.08 -1.63
C VAL A 60 -12.26 -5.91 -2.59
N ILE A 61 -13.37 -5.46 -3.18
CA ILE A 61 -13.45 -4.26 -4.01
C ILE A 61 -14.44 -3.28 -3.39
N GLN A 62 -14.17 -1.98 -3.48
CA GLN A 62 -15.14 -0.93 -3.12
C GLN A 62 -15.06 0.21 -4.14
N PRO A 63 -15.54 -0.04 -5.37
CA PRO A 63 -15.46 0.94 -6.43
C PRO A 63 -16.35 2.14 -6.13
N LYS A 64 -15.86 3.35 -6.42
CA LYS A 64 -16.62 4.60 -6.21
C LYS A 64 -17.87 4.69 -7.10
N ASN A 65 -17.84 4.04 -8.25
CA ASN A 65 -18.91 4.02 -9.24
C ASN A 65 -18.78 2.78 -10.13
N THR A 66 -19.80 2.53 -10.96
CA THR A 66 -19.82 1.38 -11.88
C THR A 66 -18.64 1.38 -12.84
N SER A 67 -18.20 2.54 -13.34
CA SER A 67 -17.08 2.64 -14.27
C SER A 67 -15.77 2.14 -13.64
N ARG A 68 -15.52 2.47 -12.36
CA ARG A 68 -14.38 1.93 -11.61
C ARG A 68 -14.50 0.43 -11.34
N ALA A 69 -15.71 -0.04 -11.05
CA ALA A 69 -15.96 -1.47 -10.90
C ALA A 69 -15.57 -2.22 -12.19
N MET A 70 -16.00 -1.69 -13.35
CA MET A 70 -15.66 -2.23 -14.66
C MET A 70 -14.17 -2.20 -14.94
N CYS A 71 -13.48 -1.11 -14.61
CA CYS A 71 -12.02 -1.02 -14.75
C CYS A 71 -11.31 -2.13 -13.96
N ILE A 72 -11.65 -2.33 -12.69
CA ILE A 72 -11.05 -3.38 -11.84
C ILE A 72 -11.24 -4.77 -12.45
N ILE A 73 -12.50 -5.15 -12.74
CA ILE A 73 -12.81 -6.51 -13.22
C ILE A 73 -12.30 -6.75 -14.64
N THR A 74 -12.26 -5.71 -15.47
CA THR A 74 -11.72 -5.81 -16.84
C THR A 74 -10.20 -5.95 -16.78
N THR A 75 -9.51 -5.18 -15.95
CA THR A 75 -8.06 -5.31 -15.71
C THR A 75 -7.72 -6.73 -15.25
N ALA A 76 -8.51 -7.30 -14.33
CA ALA A 76 -8.33 -8.67 -13.87
C ALA A 76 -8.44 -9.73 -14.98
N CYS A 77 -9.17 -9.43 -16.06
CA CYS A 77 -9.37 -10.34 -17.18
C CYS A 77 -8.45 -10.11 -18.39
N VAL A 78 -7.63 -9.05 -18.37
CA VAL A 78 -6.69 -8.77 -19.47
C VAL A 78 -5.66 -9.89 -19.65
N PRO A 79 -4.99 -10.38 -18.58
CA PRO A 79 -4.04 -11.47 -18.72
C PRO A 79 -4.70 -12.79 -19.12
N GLU A 80 -3.90 -13.73 -19.62
CA GLU A 80 -4.41 -15.04 -20.05
C GLU A 80 -5.04 -15.82 -18.90
N ALA A 81 -4.34 -15.89 -17.77
CA ALA A 81 -4.88 -16.32 -16.50
C ALA A 81 -5.52 -15.12 -15.79
N ALA A 82 -6.83 -15.19 -15.53
CA ALA A 82 -7.52 -14.11 -14.84
C ALA A 82 -6.96 -13.93 -13.42
N ILE A 83 -6.79 -12.68 -13.01
CA ILE A 83 -6.31 -12.34 -11.67
C ILE A 83 -7.40 -12.64 -10.64
N ASP A 84 -7.10 -13.46 -9.63
CA ASP A 84 -7.96 -13.61 -8.47
C ASP A 84 -7.83 -12.37 -7.58
N LEU A 85 -8.89 -11.57 -7.52
CA LEU A 85 -8.92 -10.33 -6.75
C LEU A 85 -8.81 -10.56 -5.23
N ARG A 86 -9.19 -11.73 -4.72
CA ARG A 86 -9.02 -12.05 -3.29
C ARG A 86 -7.56 -12.33 -2.97
N ASP A 87 -6.93 -13.17 -3.78
CA ASP A 87 -5.51 -13.50 -3.63
C ASP A 87 -4.64 -12.26 -3.79
N PHE A 88 -4.90 -11.47 -4.84
CA PHE A 88 -4.21 -10.19 -5.04
C PHE A 88 -4.38 -9.24 -3.85
N ARG A 89 -5.59 -9.11 -3.28
CA ARG A 89 -5.83 -8.26 -2.09
C ARG A 89 -4.98 -8.73 -0.90
N ASP A 90 -4.94 -10.03 -0.65
CA ASP A 90 -4.21 -10.60 0.49
C ASP A 90 -2.70 -10.48 0.32
N GLY A 91 -2.19 -10.75 -0.87
CA GLY A 91 -0.78 -10.51 -1.23
C GLY A 91 -0.40 -9.03 -1.12
N SER A 92 -1.22 -8.12 -1.65
CA SER A 92 -1.00 -6.66 -1.57
C SER A 92 -1.01 -6.16 -0.13
N LYS A 93 -1.93 -6.67 0.70
CA LYS A 93 -2.00 -6.34 2.13
C LYS A 93 -0.73 -6.77 2.85
N HIS A 94 -0.22 -7.97 2.56
CA HIS A 94 1.02 -8.48 3.16
C HIS A 94 2.23 -7.65 2.73
N ALA A 95 2.37 -7.39 1.42
CA ALA A 95 3.44 -6.55 0.89
C ALA A 95 3.43 -5.15 1.52
N LEU A 96 2.26 -4.52 1.63
CA LEU A 96 2.14 -3.21 2.28
C LEU A 96 2.52 -3.23 3.75
N GLN A 97 2.15 -4.28 4.49
CA GLN A 97 2.52 -4.40 5.89
C GLN A 97 4.06 -4.42 6.05
N LEU A 98 4.75 -5.18 5.20
CA LEU A 98 6.21 -5.27 5.19
C LEU A 98 6.86 -3.95 4.74
N THR A 99 6.38 -3.35 3.64
CA THR A 99 6.89 -2.06 3.16
C THR A 99 6.77 -0.98 4.22
N LEU A 100 5.60 -0.86 4.88
CA LEU A 100 5.39 0.13 5.94
C LEU A 100 6.27 -0.15 7.16
N ALA A 101 6.43 -1.42 7.56
CA ALA A 101 7.32 -1.79 8.65
C ALA A 101 8.78 -1.40 8.36
N HIS A 102 9.26 -1.58 7.14
CA HIS A 102 10.60 -1.13 6.73
C HIS A 102 10.70 0.39 6.70
N VAL A 103 9.79 1.08 6.01
CA VAL A 103 9.83 2.56 5.85
C VAL A 103 9.80 3.29 7.19
N PHE A 104 9.08 2.75 8.17
CA PHE A 104 8.97 3.31 9.51
C PHE A 104 9.93 2.68 10.55
N SER A 105 10.79 1.75 10.16
CA SER A 105 11.76 1.16 11.09
C SER A 105 12.82 2.19 11.51
N PRO A 106 13.30 2.14 12.77
CA PRO A 106 14.35 3.05 13.23
C PRO A 106 15.59 3.00 12.33
N SER A 107 16.04 1.79 11.98
CA SER A 107 17.22 1.58 11.14
C SER A 107 17.10 2.21 9.75
N MET A 108 15.91 2.21 9.12
CA MET A 108 15.70 2.89 7.84
C MET A 108 15.64 4.42 7.96
N VAL A 109 15.15 4.93 9.09
CA VAL A 109 15.16 6.37 9.38
C VAL A 109 16.60 6.85 9.57
N ASP A 110 17.40 6.12 10.34
CA ASP A 110 18.83 6.38 10.51
C ASP A 110 19.61 6.19 9.21
N PHE A 111 19.33 5.15 8.44
CA PHE A 111 19.89 4.92 7.10
C PHE A 111 19.69 6.11 6.17
N ALA A 112 18.48 6.67 6.16
CA ALA A 112 18.16 7.78 5.29
C ALA A 112 18.93 9.07 5.65
N VAL A 113 19.41 9.20 6.89
CA VAL A 113 20.18 10.37 7.38
C VAL A 113 21.68 10.12 7.36
N ASN A 114 22.12 9.03 7.99
CA ASN A 114 23.53 8.73 8.30
C ASN A 114 24.14 7.67 7.37
N ARG A 115 23.32 6.94 6.61
CA ARG A 115 23.70 5.79 5.78
C ARG A 115 24.46 4.63 6.50
N PRO A 116 24.06 4.18 7.71
CA PRO A 116 24.60 2.96 8.33
C PRO A 116 24.34 1.67 7.56
N ASP A 117 25.19 0.65 7.76
CA ASP A 117 25.08 -0.66 7.12
C ASP A 117 23.92 -1.53 7.65
N GLU A 118 23.35 -1.21 8.82
CA GLU A 118 22.33 -2.05 9.48
C GLU A 118 20.99 -2.11 8.73
N ALA A 119 20.73 -1.16 7.84
CA ALA A 119 19.50 -1.12 7.05
C ALA A 119 19.61 -1.80 5.67
N ILE A 120 20.74 -2.42 5.34
CA ILE A 120 21.00 -3.01 4.01
C ILE A 120 19.90 -4.00 3.60
N SER A 121 19.39 -4.82 4.53
CA SER A 121 18.34 -5.80 4.23
C SER A 121 16.99 -5.15 3.89
N ALA A 122 16.60 -4.12 4.65
CA ALA A 122 15.38 -3.35 4.44
C ALA A 122 15.46 -2.52 3.15
N ASP A 123 16.62 -1.90 2.88
CA ASP A 123 16.87 -1.18 1.63
C ASP A 123 16.84 -2.13 0.42
N THR A 124 17.49 -3.29 0.51
CA THR A 124 17.47 -4.32 -0.55
C THR A 124 16.04 -4.76 -0.84
N TYR A 125 15.23 -5.04 0.18
CA TYR A 125 13.83 -5.39 0.00
C TYR A 125 13.05 -4.29 -0.74
N LEU A 126 13.23 -3.02 -0.35
CA LEU A 126 12.55 -1.89 -0.99
C LEU A 126 13.03 -1.70 -2.44
N GLN A 127 14.31 -1.91 -2.73
CA GLN A 127 14.85 -1.85 -4.11
C GLN A 127 14.27 -2.96 -5.00
N THR A 128 14.05 -4.16 -4.45
CA THR A 128 13.46 -5.28 -5.19
C THR A 128 11.95 -5.12 -5.39
N THR A 129 11.24 -4.63 -4.37
CA THR A 129 9.77 -4.63 -4.37
C THR A 129 9.16 -3.36 -4.94
N CYS A 130 9.90 -2.24 -4.94
CA CYS A 130 9.43 -0.95 -5.41
C CYS A 130 10.10 -0.55 -6.73
N THR A 131 9.40 0.26 -7.52
CA THR A 131 10.06 0.92 -8.66
C THR A 131 11.21 1.82 -8.17
N PRO A 132 12.27 2.05 -8.99
CA PRO A 132 13.38 2.93 -8.60
C PRO A 132 12.94 4.35 -8.22
N ARG A 133 11.89 4.86 -8.90
CA ARG A 133 11.28 6.15 -8.60
C ARG A 133 10.65 6.16 -7.21
N LEU A 134 9.89 5.12 -6.87
CA LEU A 134 9.25 5.01 -5.58
C LEU A 134 10.28 4.81 -4.47
N HIS A 135 11.24 3.91 -4.65
CA HIS A 135 12.33 3.68 -3.70
C HIS A 135 12.99 5.00 -3.27
N LYS A 136 13.43 5.81 -4.25
CA LYS A 136 14.00 7.14 -4.00
C LYS A 136 13.05 8.06 -3.20
N SER A 137 11.76 7.99 -3.48
CA SER A 137 10.73 8.79 -2.80
C SER A 137 10.52 8.34 -1.36
N LEU A 138 10.59 7.03 -1.09
CA LEU A 138 10.49 6.45 0.25
C LEU A 138 11.70 6.80 1.10
N ILE A 139 12.93 6.70 0.56
CA ILE A 139 14.13 7.14 1.28
C ILE A 139 14.04 8.64 1.63
N ALA A 140 13.59 9.46 0.70
CA ALA A 140 13.36 10.88 0.96
C ALA A 140 12.26 11.14 2.01
N PHE A 141 11.26 10.26 2.11
CA PHE A 141 10.25 10.30 3.16
C PHE A 141 10.84 9.94 4.52
N CYS A 142 11.61 8.86 4.64
CA CYS A 142 12.32 8.47 5.87
C CYS A 142 13.19 9.63 6.39
N ALA A 143 14.00 10.24 5.52
CA ALA A 143 14.85 11.38 5.88
C ALA A 143 14.04 12.62 6.35
N LYS A 144 12.81 12.81 5.83
CA LYS A 144 11.92 13.88 6.29
C LYS A 144 11.30 13.58 7.64
N GLN A 145 11.03 12.32 7.95
CA GLN A 145 10.52 11.92 9.27
C GLN A 145 11.58 12.12 10.35
N ALA A 146 12.83 11.72 10.09
CA ALA A 146 13.95 11.95 11.00
C ALA A 146 14.06 13.44 11.43
N LYS A 147 13.97 14.36 10.46
CA LYS A 147 14.12 15.80 10.70
C LYS A 147 13.02 16.43 11.56
N LYS A 148 11.88 15.76 11.73
CA LYS A 148 10.74 16.34 12.45
C LYS A 148 10.83 16.14 13.95
N ASN A 149 11.64 15.20 14.45
CA ASN A 149 11.71 14.82 15.88
C ASN A 149 10.34 14.54 16.52
N ASP A 150 9.34 14.15 15.72
CA ASP A 150 7.94 14.00 16.14
C ASP A 150 7.64 12.60 16.73
N GLY A 151 8.67 11.86 17.13
CA GLY A 151 8.58 10.44 17.53
C GLY A 151 8.55 9.49 16.33
N LEU A 152 8.92 8.24 16.57
CA LEU A 152 8.86 7.18 15.57
C LEU A 152 7.42 6.68 15.42
N VAL A 153 6.89 6.74 14.20
CA VAL A 153 5.57 6.18 13.87
C VAL A 153 5.68 4.67 13.82
N ILE A 154 4.90 3.96 14.64
CA ILE A 154 4.83 2.50 14.63
C ILE A 154 3.50 2.07 14.02
N PRO A 155 3.51 1.60 12.74
CA PRO A 155 2.29 1.14 12.08
C PRO A 155 1.77 -0.15 12.72
N GLN A 156 0.49 -0.15 13.09
CA GLN A 156 -0.21 -1.35 13.56
C GLN A 156 -0.64 -2.24 12.37
N PRO A 157 -1.03 -3.50 12.61
CA PRO A 157 -1.48 -4.38 11.53
C PRO A 157 -2.62 -3.77 10.70
N ILE A 158 -2.52 -3.87 9.38
CA ILE A 158 -3.60 -3.46 8.47
C ILE A 158 -4.82 -4.35 8.75
N THR A 159 -5.94 -3.75 9.15
CA THR A 159 -7.18 -4.49 9.39
C THR A 159 -7.93 -4.70 8.08
N GLU A 160 -8.02 -3.65 7.27
CA GLU A 160 -8.80 -3.61 6.02
C GLU A 160 -7.94 -3.11 4.85
N CYS A 161 -7.99 -3.83 3.74
CA CYS A 161 -7.31 -3.50 2.48
C CYS A 161 -8.29 -3.77 1.34
N ILE A 162 -8.50 -2.76 0.48
CA ILE A 162 -9.56 -2.78 -0.52
C ILE A 162 -9.00 -2.37 -1.87
N ILE A 163 -9.34 -3.10 -2.93
CA ILE A 163 -9.04 -2.70 -4.29
C ILE A 163 -10.02 -1.58 -4.70
N SER A 164 -9.46 -0.43 -5.02
CA SER A 164 -10.19 0.81 -5.30
C SER A 164 -10.19 1.18 -6.78
N ASP A 165 -9.20 0.70 -7.54
CA ASP A 165 -9.03 1.03 -8.95
C ASP A 165 -8.25 -0.06 -9.70
N GLY A 166 -8.37 -0.04 -11.03
CA GLY A 166 -7.62 -0.89 -11.92
C GLY A 166 -7.38 -0.22 -13.27
N SER A 167 -6.27 -0.53 -13.93
CA SER A 167 -5.96 -0.01 -15.25
C SER A 167 -5.16 -1.01 -16.07
N PHE A 168 -5.35 -0.96 -17.38
CA PHE A 168 -4.49 -1.63 -18.35
C PHE A 168 -3.81 -0.57 -19.21
N ASN A 169 -2.47 -0.57 -19.20
CA ASN A 169 -1.64 0.40 -19.88
C ASN A 169 -0.74 -0.31 -20.89
N VAL A 170 -0.40 0.43 -21.93
CA VAL A 170 0.50 0.00 -22.99
C VAL A 170 1.55 1.10 -23.05
N ASP A 171 2.81 0.72 -22.92
CA ASP A 171 3.89 1.67 -23.14
C ASP A 171 4.05 1.87 -24.65
N ASP A 172 4.05 3.13 -25.08
CA ASP A 172 4.10 3.48 -26.50
C ASP A 172 5.48 3.19 -27.11
N ASP A 173 6.54 3.18 -26.29
CA ASP A 173 7.92 3.09 -26.75
C ASP A 173 8.37 1.64 -26.99
N ASP A 174 8.02 0.72 -26.08
CA ASP A 174 8.40 -0.70 -26.16
C ASP A 174 7.22 -1.66 -26.34
N HIS A 175 6.00 -1.13 -26.46
CA HIS A 175 4.75 -1.89 -26.55
C HIS A 175 4.53 -2.87 -25.40
N SER A 176 5.19 -2.64 -24.25
CA SER A 176 4.99 -3.46 -23.07
C SER A 176 3.58 -3.25 -22.52
N GLU A 177 2.96 -4.36 -22.17
CA GLU A 177 1.60 -4.41 -21.68
C GLU A 177 1.62 -4.58 -20.17
N THR A 178 0.95 -3.68 -19.45
CA THR A 178 0.95 -3.72 -17.99
C THR A 178 -0.46 -3.59 -17.43
N VAL A 179 -0.73 -4.38 -16.40
CA VAL A 179 -1.90 -4.22 -15.55
C VAL A 179 -1.48 -3.56 -14.25
N ALA A 180 -2.32 -2.66 -13.75
CA ALA A 180 -2.13 -2.07 -12.45
C ALA A 180 -3.42 -2.09 -11.64
N LEU A 181 -3.29 -2.39 -10.35
CA LEU A 181 -4.39 -2.42 -9.38
C LEU A 181 -4.01 -1.53 -8.20
N THR A 182 -4.93 -0.66 -7.81
CA THR A 182 -4.72 0.26 -6.69
C THR A 182 -5.49 -0.20 -5.47
N VAL A 183 -4.78 -0.44 -4.37
CA VAL A 183 -5.38 -0.75 -3.07
C VAL A 183 -5.35 0.46 -2.14
N VAL A 184 -6.35 0.54 -1.27
CA VAL A 184 -6.41 1.49 -0.18
C VAL A 184 -6.57 0.76 1.13
N CYS A 185 -5.82 1.19 2.14
CA CYS A 185 -5.94 0.68 3.49
C CYS A 185 -5.86 1.82 4.51
N SER A 186 -6.45 1.56 5.67
CA SER A 186 -6.31 2.43 6.84
C SER A 186 -5.78 1.58 7.98
N LEU A 187 -4.76 2.08 8.66
CA LEU A 187 -4.14 1.39 9.79
C LEU A 187 -3.93 2.35 10.95
N PRO A 188 -4.21 1.93 12.20
CA PRO A 188 -3.78 2.67 13.37
C PRO A 188 -2.26 2.77 13.42
N TYR A 189 -1.74 3.80 14.08
CA TYR A 189 -0.33 3.88 14.44
C TYR A 189 -0.19 4.39 15.87
N THR A 190 0.91 4.02 16.52
CA THR A 190 1.37 4.59 17.79
C THR A 190 2.63 5.41 17.54
N ASN A 191 2.95 6.33 18.45
CA ASN A 191 4.19 7.08 18.40
C ASN A 191 5.03 6.70 19.60
N ASP A 192 6.25 6.23 19.36
CA ASP A 192 7.24 6.07 20.41
C ASP A 192 8.21 7.26 20.34
N PRO A 193 8.71 7.77 21.49
CA PRO A 193 9.74 8.79 21.47
C PRO A 193 10.94 8.27 20.64
N TYR A 194 11.40 9.09 19.69
CA TYR A 194 12.63 8.78 18.97
C TYR A 194 13.78 9.01 19.93
N GLU A 195 14.26 7.95 20.56
CA GLU A 195 15.52 7.99 21.28
C GLU A 195 16.62 7.99 20.21
N ASP A 196 17.22 9.16 19.95
CA ASP A 196 18.54 9.21 19.34
C ASP A 196 19.40 8.28 20.19
N GLU A 197 19.93 7.19 19.61
CA GLU A 197 20.91 6.35 20.32
C GLU A 197 22.15 7.19 20.61
N GLY A 198 22.09 7.84 21.75
CA GLY A 198 23.07 8.72 22.35
C GLY A 198 22.97 8.62 23.87
N ASN A 199 22.60 7.45 24.40
CA ASN A 199 22.69 7.17 25.83
C ASN A 199 23.13 5.72 26.11
N ALA A 200 24.19 5.29 25.42
CA ALA A 200 25.08 4.23 25.94
C ALA A 200 25.48 4.53 27.40
N ALA A 201 25.57 5.81 27.78
CA ALA A 201 25.81 6.25 29.15
C ALA A 201 24.69 5.92 30.14
N GLU A 202 23.41 5.89 29.76
CA GLU A 202 22.31 5.53 30.68
C GLU A 202 22.17 4.01 30.85
N LEU A 203 22.43 3.23 29.80
CA LEU A 203 22.48 1.78 29.88
C LEU A 203 23.69 1.31 30.70
N GLU A 204 24.86 1.90 30.48
CA GLU A 204 26.06 1.63 31.28
C GLU A 204 25.89 2.10 32.74
N GLN A 205 25.25 3.25 33.00
CA GLN A 205 24.97 3.68 34.37
C GLN A 205 23.97 2.76 35.10
N ARG A 206 22.98 2.17 34.41
CA ARG A 206 22.07 1.17 35.00
C ARG A 206 22.76 -0.17 35.26
N ILE A 207 23.70 -0.57 34.41
CA ILE A 207 24.48 -1.81 34.57
C ILE A 207 25.51 -1.66 35.70
N VAL A 208 26.17 -0.49 35.82
CA VAL A 208 27.10 -0.19 36.91
C VAL A 208 26.36 -0.02 38.25
N ALA A 209 25.18 0.63 38.26
CA ALA A 209 24.37 0.76 39.47
C ALA A 209 23.73 -0.55 39.95
N ALA A 210 23.52 -1.53 39.05
CA ALA A 210 23.04 -2.87 39.40
C ALA A 210 24.17 -3.82 39.87
N SER A 211 25.44 -3.46 39.63
CA SER A 211 26.59 -4.24 40.08
C SER A 211 27.07 -3.88 41.50
N ASP A 212 26.60 -2.75 42.05
CA ASP A 212 26.95 -2.26 43.39
C ASP A 212 25.66 -1.87 44.14
N LYS A 213 24.91 -2.85 44.65
CA LYS A 213 24.16 -2.76 45.93
C LYS A 213 23.31 -4.00 46.22
N ASP A 214 23.54 -4.58 47.39
CA ASP A 214 22.56 -5.32 48.18
C ASP A 214 21.30 -4.47 48.45
N ILE A 215 20.13 -5.11 48.41
CA ILE A 215 18.78 -4.53 48.51
C ILE A 215 18.54 -3.94 49.92
N PRO A 216 17.75 -2.87 50.10
CA PRO A 216 16.36 -3.07 50.52
C PRO A 216 15.32 -2.11 49.88
N ALA A 217 14.06 -2.53 50.00
CA ALA A 217 12.84 -1.96 49.45
C ALA A 217 12.52 -0.51 49.88
N GLU A 218 12.16 0.36 48.93
CA GLU A 218 10.94 1.21 48.93
C GLU A 218 10.94 2.18 47.73
N SER A 219 9.73 2.46 47.22
CA SER A 219 9.37 3.65 46.44
C SER A 219 9.80 3.75 44.96
N ALA A 220 9.34 2.83 44.12
CA ALA A 220 9.05 3.20 42.73
C ALA A 220 7.66 3.86 42.68
N LYS A 221 7.63 5.18 42.83
CA LYS A 221 6.49 5.98 42.35
C LYS A 221 6.23 5.54 40.91
N SER A 222 5.05 5.00 40.67
CA SER A 222 4.50 4.80 39.34
C SER A 222 4.70 6.09 38.56
N ALA A 223 5.68 6.07 37.64
CA ALA A 223 5.71 7.01 36.55
C ALA A 223 4.45 6.68 35.76
N ALA A 224 3.45 7.53 35.92
CA ALA A 224 2.19 7.43 35.23
C ALA A 224 2.47 7.38 33.73
N GLU A 225 2.31 6.18 33.13
CA GLU A 225 2.14 6.01 31.70
C GLU A 225 0.99 6.90 31.27
N SER A 226 1.35 8.06 30.74
CA SER A 226 0.44 8.98 30.08
C SER A 226 0.42 8.62 28.60
N PRO A 227 -0.73 8.73 27.94
CA PRO A 227 -1.25 7.72 27.02
C PRO A 227 -0.56 7.73 25.65
N ASN A 228 -0.42 6.53 25.07
CA ASN A 228 -0.15 6.28 23.65
C ASN A 228 -1.04 7.16 22.76
N THR A 229 -0.53 8.31 22.34
CA THR A 229 -1.23 9.22 21.44
C THR A 229 -1.03 8.77 20.00
N GLY A 230 -1.79 7.75 19.60
CA GLY A 230 -1.83 7.23 18.24
C GLY A 230 -2.77 7.99 17.30
N GLY A 231 -2.68 7.70 16.00
CA GLY A 231 -3.58 8.21 14.96
C GLY A 231 -3.94 7.15 13.93
N THR A 232 -4.45 7.57 12.76
CA THR A 232 -4.75 6.66 11.64
C THR A 232 -3.96 7.09 10.41
N LEU A 233 -3.17 6.17 9.86
CA LEU A 233 -2.54 6.32 8.55
C LEU A 233 -3.54 5.88 7.48
N HIS A 234 -3.68 6.69 6.44
CA HIS A 234 -4.39 6.31 5.23
C HIS A 234 -3.36 6.12 4.12
N VAL A 235 -3.33 4.92 3.57
CA VAL A 235 -2.36 4.49 2.58
C VAL A 235 -3.09 4.12 1.30
N ALA A 236 -2.62 4.66 0.18
CA ALA A 236 -3.03 4.26 -1.16
C ALA A 236 -1.79 3.75 -1.89
N ALA A 237 -1.89 2.58 -2.52
CA ALA A 237 -0.79 1.91 -3.15
C ALA A 237 -1.19 1.33 -4.50
N THR A 238 -0.34 1.51 -5.51
CA THR A 238 -0.57 0.97 -6.85
C THR A 238 0.46 -0.11 -7.13
N PHE A 239 -0.01 -1.32 -7.38
CA PHE A 239 0.83 -2.43 -7.82
C PHE A 239 0.68 -2.59 -9.33
N ARG A 240 1.82 -2.79 -10.00
CA ARG A 240 1.90 -2.97 -11.45
C ARG A 240 2.55 -4.31 -11.74
N SER A 241 2.04 -5.01 -12.75
CA SER A 241 2.67 -6.22 -13.30
C SER A 241 2.62 -6.20 -14.82
N ALA A 242 3.58 -6.86 -15.45
CA ALA A 242 3.57 -7.13 -16.88
C ALA A 242 2.49 -8.17 -17.19
N VAL A 243 1.86 -8.08 -18.37
CA VAL A 243 0.79 -9.02 -18.75
C VAL A 243 1.35 -10.38 -19.19
N ASP A 244 2.61 -10.37 -19.63
CA ASP A 244 3.37 -11.48 -20.16
C ASP A 244 4.16 -12.22 -19.07
N GLY A 245 3.92 -13.53 -18.94
CA GLY A 245 4.64 -14.40 -18.02
C GLY A 245 3.96 -14.61 -16.66
N GLU A 246 4.76 -14.95 -15.64
CA GLU A 246 4.30 -15.01 -14.25
C GLU A 246 4.09 -13.58 -13.74
N MET A 247 2.90 -13.31 -13.17
CA MET A 247 2.55 -11.99 -12.66
C MET A 247 3.43 -11.64 -11.46
N ASP A 248 4.53 -10.94 -11.73
CA ASP A 248 5.38 -10.35 -10.68
C ASP A 248 4.92 -8.92 -10.40
N TRP A 249 4.42 -8.69 -9.18
CA TRP A 249 3.79 -7.42 -8.80
C TRP A 249 4.82 -6.50 -8.15
N ILE A 250 5.07 -5.36 -8.80
CA ILE A 250 5.96 -4.32 -8.30
C ILE A 250 5.13 -3.16 -7.75
N LEU A 251 5.51 -2.65 -6.58
CA LEU A 251 4.91 -1.45 -6.00
C LEU A 251 5.37 -0.21 -6.79
N GLU A 252 4.44 0.39 -7.53
CA GLU A 252 4.71 1.54 -8.39
C GLU A 252 4.56 2.88 -7.67
N ASP A 253 3.49 3.02 -6.90
CA ASP A 253 3.17 4.24 -6.17
C ASP A 253 2.72 3.90 -4.76
N LEU A 254 3.12 4.74 -3.80
CA LEU A 254 2.72 4.64 -2.40
C LEU A 254 2.52 6.03 -1.84
N LYS A 255 1.27 6.34 -1.47
CA LYS A 255 0.89 7.59 -0.84
C LYS A 255 0.45 7.34 0.59
N ILE A 256 1.22 7.89 1.53
CA ILE A 256 0.94 7.81 2.97
C ILE A 256 0.45 9.19 3.43
N THR A 257 -0.73 9.22 4.07
CA THR A 257 -1.32 10.43 4.66
C THR A 257 -1.77 10.17 6.08
N GLY A 258 -1.93 11.21 6.89
CA GLY A 258 -2.36 11.06 8.30
C GLY A 258 -1.24 11.15 9.34
N THR A 259 0.02 11.37 8.92
CA THR A 259 1.13 11.68 9.83
C THR A 259 1.00 13.12 10.34
N LYS A 260 0.09 13.38 11.28
CA LYS A 260 -0.03 14.71 11.92
C LYS A 260 0.67 14.69 13.29
N PRO A 261 1.52 15.68 13.60
CA PRO A 261 2.00 15.88 14.96
C PRO A 261 0.83 16.31 15.84
N ILE A 262 0.74 15.73 17.03
CA ILE A 262 -0.20 16.18 18.05
C ILE A 262 0.46 17.38 18.73
N LYS A 263 -0.17 18.55 18.64
CA LYS A 263 0.19 19.69 19.48
C LYS A 263 -0.05 19.27 20.93
N ILE A 264 1.02 18.98 21.66
CA ILE A 264 0.95 18.84 23.11
C ILE A 264 0.45 20.19 23.63
N ALA A 265 -0.78 20.22 24.12
CA ALA A 265 -1.30 21.38 24.83
C ALA A 265 -0.58 21.45 26.17
N THR A 266 0.56 22.15 26.22
CA THR A 266 1.13 22.62 27.48
C THR A 266 0.13 23.59 28.10
N LYS A 267 -0.58 23.13 29.14
CA LYS A 267 -1.27 24.06 30.04
C LYS A 267 -0.19 24.86 30.77
N ALA A 268 -0.25 26.18 30.58
CA ALA A 268 0.44 27.19 31.39
C ALA A 268 -0.13 27.25 32.80
#